data_AF-A0A2S5LMK9-F1
#
_entry.id   AF-A0A2S5LMK9-F1
#
_cell.length_a   1.000
_cell.length_b   1.000
_cell.length_c   1.000
_cell.angle_alpha   90.00
_cell.angle_beta   90.00
_cell.angle_gamma   90.00
#
_symmetry.space_group_name_H-M   'P 1'
#
loop_
_entity.id
_entity.type
_entity.pdbx_description
1 polymer ?
#
loop_
_entity_poly.entity_id
_entity_poly.type
_entity_poly.pdbx_seq_one_letter_code
_entity_poly.pdbx_strand_id
1 'polypeptide(L)'
;RRGAIFILRRGDEALLLRRPPRGLFGGMNAFPSTPLTQDVAAAEFSGFAPCAARWRALEEPVTHIFTHFALEATVFVAQTRAKAAPSDCRWAARANLGKEGLPTLMRKAAARAGLIDA
;
A
#
# COMPACT_ATOMS: atom_id res chain seq x y z
N ARG A 1 -7.55 14.75 1.84
CA ARG A 1 -6.61 13.95 2.66
C ARG A 1 -5.45 13.52 1.78
N ARG A 2 -4.24 13.53 2.33
CA ARG A 2 -3.00 13.15 1.67
C ARG A 2 -2.25 12.10 2.47
N GLY A 3 -1.70 11.11 1.78
CA GLY A 3 -0.94 10.04 2.40
C GLY A 3 -0.03 9.31 1.43
N ALA A 4 0.49 8.17 1.86
CA ALA A 4 1.33 7.31 1.03
C ALA A 4 0.99 5.83 1.19
N ILE A 5 1.21 5.07 0.13
CA ILE A 5 1.09 3.60 0.08
C ILE A 5 2.46 3.02 -0.28
N PHE A 6 2.90 2.00 0.43
CA PHE A 6 4.22 1.38 0.28
C PHE A 6 4.08 -0.05 -0.26
N ILE A 7 4.46 -0.24 -1.52
CA ILE A 7 4.46 -1.53 -2.20
C ILE A 7 5.88 -2.09 -2.16
N LEU A 8 6.11 -3.00 -1.22
CA LEU A 8 7.35 -3.77 -1.16
C LEU A 8 7.21 -5.07 -1.93
N ARG A 9 8.15 -5.34 -2.84
CA ARG A 9 8.21 -6.57 -3.63
C ARG A 9 9.35 -7.47 -3.19
N ARG A 10 9.11 -8.78 -3.25
CA ARG A 10 10.12 -9.83 -3.09
C ARG A 10 9.87 -10.89 -4.16
N GLY A 11 10.74 -10.99 -5.15
CA GLY A 11 10.46 -11.84 -6.32
C GLY A 11 9.10 -11.49 -6.92
N ASP A 12 8.24 -12.51 -7.08
CA ASP A 12 6.86 -12.38 -7.56
C ASP A 12 5.83 -12.25 -6.43
N GLU A 13 6.23 -11.79 -5.26
CA GLU A 13 5.35 -11.52 -4.12
C GLU A 13 5.33 -10.04 -3.79
N ALA A 14 4.23 -9.60 -3.18
CA ALA A 14 4.07 -8.27 -2.60
C ALA A 14 3.72 -8.36 -1.11
N LEU A 15 4.19 -7.40 -0.34
CA LEU A 15 3.94 -7.33 1.09
C LEU A 15 2.54 -6.80 1.38
N LEU A 16 1.74 -7.54 2.14
CA LEU A 16 0.42 -7.14 2.60
C LEU A 16 0.32 -7.20 4.13
N LEU A 17 -0.55 -6.38 4.68
CA LEU A 17 -1.04 -6.47 6.06
C LEU A 17 -2.56 -6.65 6.07
N ARG A 18 -3.12 -7.08 7.21
CA ARG A 18 -4.56 -7.06 7.45
C ARG A 18 -4.91 -5.81 8.25
N ARG A 19 -5.82 -4.98 7.75
CA ARG A 19 -6.26 -3.78 8.48
C ARG A 19 -7.09 -4.18 9.72
N PRO A 20 -7.09 -3.35 10.78
CA PRO A 20 -7.95 -3.55 11.94
C PRO A 20 -9.41 -3.76 11.53
N PRO A 21 -10.22 -4.50 12.29
CA PRO A 21 -11.59 -4.84 11.89
C PRO A 21 -12.53 -3.63 11.80
N ARG A 22 -12.17 -2.51 12.45
CA ARG A 22 -12.96 -1.26 12.45
C ARG A 22 -12.20 -0.14 11.73
N GLY A 23 -12.96 0.77 11.14
CA GLY A 23 -12.45 1.95 10.42
C GLY A 23 -12.38 1.76 8.92
N LEU A 24 -11.62 2.64 8.25
CA LEU A 24 -11.49 2.64 6.80
C LEU A 24 -10.90 1.31 6.31
N PHE A 25 -11.64 0.63 5.44
CA PHE A 25 -11.32 -0.71 4.91
C PHE A 25 -11.12 -1.76 6.03
N GLY A 26 -11.99 -1.70 7.04
CA GLY A 26 -11.94 -2.56 8.21
C GLY A 26 -11.87 -4.04 7.84
N GLY A 27 -10.87 -4.73 8.36
CA GLY A 27 -10.66 -6.15 8.13
C GLY A 27 -10.38 -6.49 6.66
N MET A 28 -9.88 -5.58 5.84
CA MET A 28 -9.44 -5.89 4.47
C MET A 28 -7.92 -6.04 4.41
N ASN A 29 -7.42 -6.73 3.38
CA ASN A 29 -5.98 -6.72 3.11
C ASN A 29 -5.58 -5.39 2.46
N ALA A 30 -4.38 -4.93 2.76
CA ALA A 30 -3.84 -3.68 2.24
C ALA A 30 -2.33 -3.75 2.12
N PHE A 31 -1.77 -2.90 1.27
CA PHE A 31 -0.37 -2.55 1.36
C PHE A 31 -0.15 -1.66 2.60
N PRO A 32 1.04 -1.71 3.23
CA PRO A 32 1.42 -0.73 4.25
C PRO A 32 1.22 0.70 3.75
N SER A 33 0.77 1.58 4.64
CA SER A 33 0.41 2.96 4.27
C SER A 33 0.55 3.90 5.46
N THR A 34 0.58 5.19 5.20
CA THR A 34 0.29 6.20 6.23
C THR A 34 -1.17 6.06 6.71
N PRO A 35 -1.57 6.73 7.80
CA PRO A 35 -2.97 6.91 8.14
C PRO A 35 -3.74 7.55 6.97
N LEU A 36 -4.68 6.82 6.38
CA LEU A 36 -5.47 7.27 5.21
C LEU A 36 -6.67 8.16 5.61
N THR A 37 -6.88 8.35 6.91
CA THR A 37 -8.03 9.06 7.47
C THR A 37 -7.72 10.49 7.90
N GLN A 38 -6.49 10.95 7.71
CA GLN A 38 -6.04 12.31 7.97
C GLN A 38 -4.98 12.73 6.94
N ASP A 39 -4.65 14.01 6.91
CA ASP A 39 -3.51 14.50 6.15
C ASP A 39 -2.21 14.16 6.87
N VAL A 40 -1.24 13.65 6.13
CA VAL A 40 0.14 13.42 6.59
C VAL A 40 1.06 14.24 5.70
N ALA A 41 2.03 14.96 6.27
CA ALA A 41 2.94 15.77 5.47
C ALA A 41 3.89 14.85 4.69
N ALA A 42 4.27 15.24 3.47
CA ALA A 42 5.14 14.43 2.61
C ALA A 42 6.49 14.12 3.27
N ALA A 43 7.01 15.04 4.08
CA ALA A 43 8.24 14.85 4.85
C ALA A 43 8.16 13.73 5.89
N GLU A 44 6.96 13.34 6.31
CA GLU A 44 6.73 12.31 7.33
C GLU A 44 6.53 10.91 6.73
N PHE A 45 6.30 10.80 5.41
CA PHE A 45 5.94 9.54 4.76
C PHE A 45 6.96 8.43 5.01
N SER A 46 8.26 8.73 4.96
CA SER A 46 9.31 7.73 5.16
C SER A 46 9.25 7.03 6.51
N GLY A 47 8.69 7.68 7.54
CA GLY A 47 8.49 7.08 8.87
C GLY A 47 7.45 5.95 8.89
N PHE A 48 6.62 5.84 7.86
CA PHE A 48 5.59 4.80 7.73
C PHE A 48 6.00 3.65 6.81
N ALA A 49 7.20 3.70 6.22
CA ALA A 49 7.70 2.60 5.41
C ALA A 49 7.89 1.33 6.28
N PRO A 50 7.44 0.15 5.83
CA PRO A 50 7.44 -1.06 6.64
C PRO A 50 8.84 -1.61 6.97
N CYS A 51 9.86 -1.17 6.23
CA CYS A 51 11.25 -1.50 6.47
C CYS A 51 12.19 -0.51 5.76
N ALA A 52 13.47 -0.54 6.14
CA ALA A 52 14.53 0.11 5.37
C ALA A 52 14.66 -0.56 3.99
N ALA A 53 14.49 0.22 2.93
CA ALA A 53 14.69 -0.21 1.55
C ALA A 53 14.96 1.01 0.65
N ARG A 54 15.36 0.77 -0.60
CA ARG A 54 15.49 1.82 -1.61
C ARG A 54 14.13 2.16 -2.20
N TRP A 55 13.34 2.93 -1.45
CA TRP A 55 12.02 3.37 -1.86
C TRP A 55 12.09 4.43 -2.95
N ARG A 56 11.25 4.28 -3.98
CA ARG A 56 11.07 5.26 -5.06
C ARG A 56 9.59 5.60 -5.17
N ALA A 57 9.26 6.89 -5.20
CA ALA A 57 7.91 7.35 -5.51
C ALA A 57 7.60 7.10 -6.99
N LEU A 58 6.38 6.65 -7.28
CA LEU A 58 5.80 6.74 -8.61
C LEU A 58 5.37 8.19 -8.87
N GLU A 59 5.42 8.61 -10.15
CA GLU A 59 5.18 10.00 -10.54
C GLU A 59 3.74 10.43 -10.23
N GLU A 60 2.77 9.57 -10.53
CA GLU A 60 1.35 9.86 -10.31
C GLU A 60 0.84 9.22 -9.01
N PRO A 61 0.20 10.00 -8.12
CA PRO A 61 -0.51 9.44 -6.98
C PRO A 61 -1.78 8.70 -7.42
N VAL A 62 -2.31 7.88 -6.50
CA VAL A 62 -3.65 7.29 -6.68
C VAL A 62 -4.70 8.12 -5.94
N THR A 63 -5.79 8.44 -6.64
CA THR A 63 -6.90 9.20 -6.07
C THR A 63 -8.14 8.33 -5.90
N HIS A 64 -8.78 8.48 -4.74
CA HIS A 64 -10.08 7.88 -4.45
C HIS A 64 -10.98 8.88 -3.73
N ILE A 65 -12.21 9.00 -4.24
CA ILE A 65 -13.23 9.86 -3.66
C ILE A 65 -14.13 8.99 -2.80
N PHE A 66 -14.14 9.27 -1.49
CA PHE A 66 -15.13 8.76 -0.56
C PHE A 66 -16.25 9.79 -0.42
N THR A 67 -17.40 9.38 0.08
CA THR A 67 -18.57 10.26 0.26
C THR A 67 -18.26 11.55 1.02
N HIS A 68 -17.34 11.51 1.99
CA HIS A 68 -17.02 12.65 2.86
C HIS A 68 -15.69 13.34 2.55
N PHE A 69 -14.81 12.72 1.76
CA PHE A 69 -13.48 13.26 1.50
C PHE A 69 -12.84 12.63 0.26
N ALA A 70 -11.95 13.37 -0.39
CA ALA A 70 -11.02 12.81 -1.36
C ALA A 70 -9.69 12.45 -0.68
N LEU A 71 -9.11 11.33 -1.11
CA LEU A 71 -7.78 10.88 -0.74
C LEU A 71 -6.89 10.85 -1.97
N GLU A 72 -5.75 11.51 -1.87
CA GLU A 72 -4.62 11.39 -2.79
C GLU A 72 -3.49 10.67 -2.06
N ALA A 73 -3.01 9.56 -2.62
CA ALA A 73 -1.95 8.77 -2.01
C ALA A 73 -0.76 8.57 -2.96
N THR A 74 0.41 9.06 -2.57
CA THR A 74 1.66 8.80 -3.29
C THR A 74 2.02 7.32 -3.15
N VAL A 75 2.33 6.65 -4.26
CA VAL A 75 2.72 5.23 -4.23
C VAL A 75 4.25 5.14 -4.22
N PHE A 76 4.81 4.52 -3.19
CA PHE A 76 6.21 4.17 -3.10
C PHE A 76 6.41 2.70 -3.42
N VAL A 77 7.43 2.40 -4.22
CA VAL A 77 7.81 1.03 -4.57
C VAL A 77 9.24 0.74 -4.13
N ALA A 78 9.48 -0.47 -3.67
CA ALA A 78 10.82 -0.98 -3.39
C ALA A 78 10.90 -2.49 -3.64
N GLN A 79 12.12 -3.00 -3.77
CA GLN A 79 12.41 -4.43 -3.84
C GLN A 79 13.29 -4.84 -2.65
N THR A 80 13.08 -6.06 -2.14
CA THR A 80 13.90 -6.66 -1.09
C THR A 80 14.20 -8.13 -1.39
N ARG A 81 15.26 -8.64 -0.76
CA ARG A 81 15.61 -10.06 -0.70
C ARG A 81 15.30 -10.70 0.66
N ALA A 82 14.75 -9.94 1.60
CA ALA A 82 14.43 -10.41 2.93
C ALA A 82 13.40 -11.56 2.89
N LYS A 83 13.71 -12.67 3.57
CA LYS A 83 12.81 -13.83 3.66
C LYS A 83 11.70 -13.63 4.69
N ALA A 84 11.99 -12.98 5.81
CA ALA A 84 10.97 -12.64 6.80
C ALA A 84 10.15 -11.44 6.31
N ALA A 85 8.84 -11.48 6.49
CA ALA A 85 8.01 -10.28 6.41
C ALA A 85 8.22 -9.44 7.69
N PRO A 86 8.14 -8.10 7.62
CA PRO A 86 7.99 -7.26 8.80
C PRO A 86 6.79 -7.69 9.66
N SER A 87 6.79 -7.33 10.94
CA SER A 87 5.70 -7.64 11.88
C SER A 87 4.33 -7.24 11.31
N ASP A 88 3.31 -8.04 11.60
CA ASP A 88 1.92 -7.87 11.14
C ASP A 88 1.71 -7.86 9.62
N CYS A 89 2.75 -8.19 8.86
CA CYS A 89 2.71 -8.33 7.42
C CYS A 89 2.94 -9.77 6.98
N ARG A 90 2.57 -10.07 5.73
CA ARG A 90 2.86 -11.33 5.05
C ARG A 90 3.16 -11.09 3.59
N TRP A 91 3.87 -12.02 2.98
CA TRP A 91 4.06 -12.06 1.55
C TRP A 91 2.85 -12.72 0.88
N ALA A 92 2.33 -12.06 -0.15
CA ALA A 92 1.27 -12.60 -0.99
C ALA A 92 1.79 -12.72 -2.42
N ALA A 93 1.53 -13.87 -3.05
CA ALA A 93 1.87 -14.08 -4.45
C ALA A 93 1.15 -13.05 -5.32
N ARG A 94 1.87 -12.46 -6.29
CA ARG A 94 1.33 -11.48 -7.23
C ARG A 94 0.08 -12.01 -7.94
N ALA A 95 0.09 -13.27 -8.35
CA ALA A 95 -1.04 -13.95 -8.99
C ALA A 95 -2.31 -14.00 -8.13
N ASN A 96 -2.18 -13.91 -6.80
CA ASN A 96 -3.31 -13.94 -5.88
C ASN A 96 -3.85 -12.55 -5.53
N LEU A 97 -3.14 -11.45 -5.87
CA LEU A 97 -3.51 -10.09 -5.42
C LEU A 97 -4.94 -9.69 -5.80
N GLY A 98 -5.46 -10.14 -6.95
CA GLY A 98 -6.84 -9.90 -7.34
C GLY A 98 -7.89 -10.59 -6.45
N LYS A 99 -7.49 -11.65 -5.73
CA LYS A 99 -8.33 -12.45 -4.82
C LYS A 99 -8.07 -12.16 -3.34
N GLU A 100 -7.06 -11.35 -3.02
CA GLU A 100 -6.70 -11.01 -1.63
C GLU A 100 -7.74 -10.11 -0.92
N GLY A 101 -8.82 -9.69 -1.57
CA GLY A 101 -9.80 -8.78 -0.97
C GLY A 101 -9.21 -7.39 -0.70
N LEU A 102 -8.40 -6.89 -1.65
CA LEU A 102 -7.87 -5.52 -1.62
C LEU A 102 -9.00 -4.52 -1.92
N PRO A 103 -9.13 -3.41 -1.17
CA PRO A 103 -10.07 -2.35 -1.49
C PRO A 103 -9.67 -1.62 -2.78
N THR A 104 -10.61 -0.91 -3.40
CA THR A 104 -10.42 -0.26 -4.71
C THR A 104 -9.18 0.66 -4.74
N LEU A 105 -8.93 1.44 -3.69
CA LEU A 105 -7.72 2.27 -3.57
C LEU A 105 -6.43 1.44 -3.70
N MET A 106 -6.37 0.29 -3.02
CA MET A 106 -5.19 -0.58 -3.03
C MET A 106 -5.03 -1.29 -4.38
N ARG A 107 -6.13 -1.68 -5.04
CA ARG A 107 -6.07 -2.20 -6.40
C ARG A 107 -5.52 -1.17 -7.40
N LYS A 108 -5.94 0.10 -7.30
CA LYS A 108 -5.35 1.18 -8.10
C LYS A 108 -3.84 1.31 -7.85
N ALA A 109 -3.40 1.25 -6.60
CA ALA A 109 -1.97 1.31 -6.27
C ALA A 109 -1.20 0.10 -6.85
N ALA A 110 -1.76 -1.10 -6.76
CA ALA A 110 -1.18 -2.31 -7.35
C ALA A 110 -1.05 -2.19 -8.89
N ALA A 111 -2.07 -1.67 -9.57
CA ALA A 111 -2.03 -1.43 -11.00
C ALA A 111 -0.93 -0.41 -11.38
N ARG A 112 -0.84 0.71 -10.66
CA ARG A 112 0.25 1.70 -10.86
C ARG A 112 1.65 1.12 -10.64
N ALA A 113 1.78 0.15 -9.73
CA ALA A 113 3.04 -0.55 -9.49
C ALA A 113 3.30 -1.73 -10.44
N GLY A 114 2.45 -1.95 -11.44
CA GLY A 114 2.57 -3.05 -12.40
C GLY A 114 2.41 -4.44 -11.78
N LEU A 115 1.64 -4.55 -10.68
CA LEU A 115 1.40 -5.82 -9.99
C LEU A 115 0.14 -6.53 -10.49
N ILE A 116 -0.88 -5.79 -10.91
CA ILE A 116 -2.10 -6.30 -11.51
C ILE A 116 -2.44 -5.45 -12.73
N ASP A 117 -3.26 -5.98 -13.63
CA ASP A 117 -3.79 -5.20 -14.75
C ASP A 117 -4.79 -4.15 -14.22
N ALA A 118 -4.84 -3.00 -14.90
CA ALA A 118 -5.64 -1.83 -14.51
C ALA A 118 -7.14 -2.02 -14.76
#